data_AF-A0A2G7FTN4-F1
#
_entry.id   AF-A0A2G7FTN4-F1
#
_cell.length_a   1.000
_cell.length_b   1.000
_cell.length_c   1.000
_cell.angle_alpha   90.00
_cell.angle_beta   90.00
_cell.angle_gamma   90.00
#
_symmetry.space_group_name_H-M   'P 1'
#
loop_
_entity.id
_entity.type
_entity.pdbx_description
1 polymer ?
#
loop_
_entity_poly.entity_id
_entity_poly.type
_entity_poly.pdbx_seq_one_letter_code
_entity_poly.pdbx_strand_id
1 'polypeptide(L)'
;MGDREISQTTGSPVGLEWSTAQSISELQNTAAPSVPSGFEGVETENDVQIVRQESQKRKALAPSPLEDKNGQTKAKQARRSTNDQVAAYLVREAIKCKAQNLQTPQESYFTVEVESRLLKACNNRSVEIAKKLLLCIGSSQSILSLQDAIQSWQTGTDIRFLQMSHCSSKADTFDIISKMSQGIACLYLFRRYHIVRLFERCGGFEAPSVSGFVAAPVNSSGVLKRPGNPLKNAETELNVAMMKEVLPHLKPGTSEDEERYSSVNNLRLLARRYRILQARFGEGILALIPNPDQSRHTGLGISESSLLRVPESVFLEVVSILERSQGHILRDFSTAAWRIMETLLYQPAQHCSQFQLERTESRCILEHPKNSLNLLYLLK
;
A
#
# COMPACT_ATOMS: atom_id res chain seq x y z
N MET A 1 11.95 -52.54 -48.23
CA MET A 1 10.84 -53.11 -49.03
C MET A 1 9.65 -53.29 -48.11
N GLY A 2 8.53 -52.61 -48.38
CA GLY A 2 7.24 -52.89 -47.76
C GLY A 2 6.60 -51.72 -47.01
N ASP A 3 6.06 -50.76 -47.76
CA ASP A 3 5.00 -49.86 -47.29
C ASP A 3 3.69 -50.64 -47.03
N ARG A 4 2.90 -50.21 -46.03
CA ARG A 4 1.43 -50.13 -46.16
C ARG A 4 0.79 -49.25 -45.09
N GLU A 5 0.11 -48.23 -45.60
CA GLU A 5 -0.89 -47.37 -44.97
C GLU A 5 -2.24 -48.07 -44.72
N ILE A 6 -3.17 -47.28 -44.15
CA ILE A 6 -4.67 -47.35 -44.16
C ILE A 6 -5.23 -48.01 -42.87
N SER A 7 -6.16 -47.45 -42.07
CA SER A 7 -7.12 -46.35 -42.24
C SER A 7 -7.61 -45.77 -40.91
N GLN A 8 -8.22 -44.60 -41.04
CA GLN A 8 -9.02 -43.85 -40.07
C GLN A 8 -10.30 -44.58 -39.63
N THR A 9 -10.72 -44.37 -38.38
CA THR A 9 -12.14 -44.29 -38.01
C THR A 9 -12.37 -43.27 -36.91
N THR A 10 -13.41 -42.49 -37.15
CA THR A 10 -14.01 -41.35 -36.45
C THR A 10 -14.60 -41.68 -35.09
N GLY A 11 -14.55 -40.72 -34.15
CA GLY A 11 -15.36 -40.74 -32.94
C GLY A 11 -15.28 -39.41 -32.18
N SER A 12 -16.24 -38.52 -32.41
CA SER A 12 -16.52 -37.38 -31.53
C SER A 12 -16.97 -37.85 -30.15
N PRO A 13 -16.74 -37.05 -29.10
CA PRO A 13 -17.82 -36.74 -28.15
C PRO A 13 -17.96 -35.22 -28.01
N VAL A 14 -19.14 -34.68 -28.34
CA VAL A 14 -20.22 -34.39 -27.38
C VAL A 14 -19.79 -33.32 -26.38
N GLY A 15 -20.34 -32.13 -26.60
CA GLY A 15 -20.18 -30.97 -25.75
C GLY A 15 -20.75 -31.19 -24.35
N LEU A 16 -20.09 -30.56 -23.39
CA LEU A 16 -20.62 -30.29 -22.07
C LEU A 16 -20.35 -28.82 -21.80
N GLU A 17 -21.38 -28.01 -22.06
CA GLU A 17 -21.54 -26.70 -21.44
C GLU A 17 -21.53 -26.90 -19.92
N TRP A 18 -20.57 -26.26 -19.24
CA TRP A 18 -20.68 -26.03 -17.80
C TRP A 18 -21.00 -24.56 -17.59
N SER A 19 -22.30 -24.32 -17.47
CA SER A 19 -22.86 -23.13 -16.84
C SER A 19 -22.56 -23.22 -15.35
N THR A 20 -21.77 -22.29 -14.81
CA THR A 20 -21.62 -22.11 -13.36
C THR A 20 -21.78 -20.64 -13.03
N ALA A 21 -23.04 -20.19 -13.03
CA ALA A 21 -23.50 -19.10 -12.20
C ALA A 21 -24.13 -19.70 -10.93
N GLN A 22 -23.91 -19.04 -9.77
CA GLN A 22 -24.40 -19.37 -8.41
C GLN A 22 -23.55 -20.46 -7.70
N SER A 23 -23.04 -20.29 -6.48
CA SER A 23 -23.48 -19.48 -5.34
C SER A 23 -22.30 -18.97 -4.49
N ILE A 24 -22.27 -17.66 -4.21
CA ILE A 24 -21.42 -16.98 -3.21
C ILE A 24 -22.30 -16.62 -2.00
N SER A 25 -22.86 -17.60 -1.29
CA SER A 25 -23.79 -17.31 -0.18
C SER A 25 -23.64 -18.14 1.08
N GLU A 26 -22.54 -18.87 1.28
CA GLU A 26 -22.42 -19.78 2.45
C GLU A 26 -21.27 -19.51 3.43
N LEU A 27 -20.64 -18.33 3.42
CA LEU A 27 -19.55 -18.00 4.38
C LEU A 27 -19.85 -16.88 5.38
N GLN A 28 -21.12 -16.59 5.65
CA GLN A 28 -21.50 -15.74 6.78
C GLN A 28 -22.64 -16.37 7.57
N ASN A 29 -22.30 -17.24 8.51
CA ASN A 29 -23.14 -17.50 9.69
C ASN A 29 -22.32 -18.29 10.72
N THR A 30 -21.75 -17.59 11.70
CA THR A 30 -21.60 -18.11 13.06
C THR A 30 -21.15 -16.98 14.00
N ALA A 31 -21.85 -16.92 15.15
CA ALA A 31 -21.54 -16.16 16.37
C ALA A 31 -21.88 -14.67 16.42
N ALA A 32 -23.13 -14.37 16.84
CA ALA A 32 -23.44 -13.26 17.72
C ALA A 32 -24.03 -13.81 19.04
N PRO A 33 -23.67 -13.27 20.22
CA PRO A 33 -24.30 -13.62 21.47
C PRO A 33 -25.55 -12.76 21.74
N SER A 34 -26.57 -13.44 22.23
CA SER A 34 -27.90 -12.98 22.66
C SER A 34 -27.92 -12.20 23.99
N VAL A 35 -29.07 -11.55 24.26
CA VAL A 35 -29.78 -11.28 25.55
C VAL A 35 -30.17 -9.78 25.72
N PRO A 36 -31.36 -9.38 26.26
CA PRO A 36 -32.75 -9.70 25.89
C PRO A 36 -33.66 -8.43 25.85
N SER A 37 -34.96 -8.67 25.70
CA SER A 37 -36.11 -7.75 25.55
C SER A 37 -36.39 -6.72 26.66
N GLY A 38 -37.12 -5.64 26.31
CA GLY A 38 -38.06 -4.98 27.23
C GLY A 38 -38.62 -3.62 26.80
N PHE A 39 -39.93 -3.61 26.46
CA PHE A 39 -40.95 -2.56 26.61
C PHE A 39 -41.21 -1.47 25.54
N GLU A 40 -42.43 -1.57 24.97
CA GLU A 40 -43.51 -0.56 24.76
C GLU A 40 -43.12 0.89 24.42
N GLY A 41 -43.68 1.60 23.43
CA GLY A 41 -44.95 1.55 22.74
C GLY A 41 -45.37 3.01 22.44
N VAL A 42 -46.33 3.19 21.52
CA VAL A 42 -47.08 4.42 21.16
C VAL A 42 -46.62 5.20 19.92
N GLU A 43 -47.49 5.10 18.91
CA GLU A 43 -47.63 5.91 17.71
C GLU A 43 -48.16 7.32 18.03
N THR A 44 -47.78 8.35 17.27
CA THR A 44 -48.73 9.20 16.52
C THR A 44 -48.02 10.23 15.63
N GLU A 45 -48.60 10.39 14.45
CA GLU A 45 -48.33 11.38 13.41
C GLU A 45 -48.64 12.82 13.87
N ASN A 46 -47.91 13.82 13.37
CA ASN A 46 -48.39 14.75 12.33
C ASN A 46 -47.68 16.11 12.32
N ASP A 47 -47.60 16.60 11.10
CA ASP A 47 -47.65 17.98 10.63
C ASP A 47 -46.40 18.88 10.52
N VAL A 48 -46.21 19.20 9.24
CA VAL A 48 -45.43 20.26 8.60
C VAL A 48 -46.04 21.61 8.94
N GLN A 49 -45.23 22.58 9.40
CA GLN A 49 -45.43 23.98 9.01
C GLN A 49 -44.11 24.70 8.78
N ILE A 50 -43.96 25.12 7.52
CA ILE A 50 -42.99 26.09 7.02
C ILE A 50 -43.51 27.49 7.40
N VAL A 51 -42.78 28.25 8.22
CA VAL A 51 -42.86 29.72 8.24
C VAL A 51 -41.46 30.31 8.38
N ARG A 52 -41.21 31.27 7.50
CA ARG A 52 -39.98 31.99 7.18
C ARG A 52 -40.12 33.39 7.78
N GLN A 53 -39.25 33.82 8.71
CA GLN A 53 -38.78 35.22 8.79
C GLN A 53 -37.62 35.46 9.79
N GLU A 54 -36.52 35.94 9.22
CA GLU A 54 -35.66 37.06 9.63
C GLU A 54 -35.07 37.17 11.05
N SER A 55 -33.74 36.98 11.07
CA SER A 55 -32.74 37.99 11.47
C SER A 55 -32.86 38.66 12.84
N GLN A 56 -32.25 38.05 13.87
CA GLN A 56 -31.63 38.81 14.97
C GLN A 56 -30.27 38.22 15.39
N LYS A 57 -29.22 39.01 15.14
CA LYS A 57 -27.88 38.91 15.75
C LYS A 57 -28.02 38.80 17.28
N ARG A 58 -27.60 37.68 17.88
CA ARG A 58 -27.19 37.64 19.29
C ARG A 58 -25.90 36.83 19.46
N LYS A 59 -24.89 37.60 19.90
CA LYS A 59 -23.63 37.28 20.58
C LYS A 59 -23.31 35.80 20.84
N ALA A 60 -22.10 35.44 20.40
CA ALA A 60 -21.39 34.23 20.77
C ALA A 60 -21.36 34.04 22.29
N LEU A 61 -21.91 32.91 22.75
CA LEU A 61 -21.68 32.34 24.06
C LEU A 61 -20.48 31.40 23.92
N ALA A 62 -19.43 31.63 24.71
CA ALA A 62 -18.22 30.82 24.74
C ALA A 62 -18.53 29.34 25.06
N PRO A 63 -17.86 28.36 24.41
CA PRO A 63 -17.97 26.97 24.84
C PRO A 63 -17.18 26.77 26.13
N SER A 64 -17.83 26.18 27.13
CA SER A 64 -17.22 25.75 28.38
C SER A 64 -16.18 24.63 28.14
N PRO A 65 -15.06 24.61 28.89
CA PRO A 65 -13.97 23.68 28.67
C PRO A 65 -14.16 22.42 29.52
N LEU A 66 -14.95 21.45 29.05
CA LEU A 66 -14.97 20.13 29.66
C LEU A 66 -14.93 19.02 28.60
N GLU A 67 -13.80 18.30 28.68
CA GLU A 67 -13.60 16.90 28.27
C GLU A 67 -13.18 16.60 26.83
N ASP A 68 -11.92 16.93 26.53
CA ASP A 68 -11.10 16.26 25.50
C ASP A 68 -9.84 15.62 26.11
N LYS A 69 -9.93 15.19 27.38
CA LYS A 69 -8.80 14.61 28.14
C LYS A 69 -8.47 13.18 27.72
N ASN A 70 -9.46 12.42 27.23
CA ASN A 70 -9.31 11.00 26.91
C ASN A 70 -8.58 10.75 25.57
N GLY A 71 -8.73 11.66 24.60
CA GLY A 71 -7.97 11.63 23.35
C GLY A 71 -6.50 11.98 23.53
N GLN A 72 -6.20 12.94 24.41
CA GLN A 72 -4.83 13.36 24.69
C GLN A 72 -4.01 12.32 25.48
N THR A 73 -4.60 11.61 26.44
CA THR A 73 -3.91 10.52 27.16
C THR A 73 -3.62 9.33 26.26
N LYS A 74 -4.58 8.89 25.43
CA LYS A 74 -4.36 7.80 24.46
C LYS A 74 -3.29 8.14 23.42
N ALA A 75 -3.28 9.38 22.92
CA ALA A 75 -2.24 9.85 22.01
C ALA A 75 -0.85 9.93 22.66
N LYS A 76 -0.76 10.36 23.93
CA LYS A 76 0.51 10.39 24.68
C LYS A 76 1.04 8.97 24.97
N GLN A 77 0.16 8.02 25.29
CA GLN A 77 0.52 6.63 25.57
C GLN A 77 1.00 5.89 24.31
N ALA A 78 0.29 6.04 23.18
CA ALA A 78 0.70 5.44 21.90
C ALA A 78 2.06 5.98 21.40
N ARG A 79 2.36 7.26 21.68
CA ARG A 79 3.65 7.88 21.35
C ARG A 79 4.80 7.33 22.18
N ARG A 80 4.61 7.18 23.49
CA ARG A 80 5.62 6.54 24.36
C ARG A 80 5.95 5.14 23.86
N SER A 81 4.91 4.34 23.61
CA SER A 81 5.06 2.98 23.08
C SER A 81 5.81 2.90 21.74
N THR A 82 5.63 3.85 20.83
CA THR A 82 6.34 3.82 19.53
C THR A 82 7.81 4.24 19.67
N ASN A 83 8.11 5.25 20.49
CA ASN A 83 9.49 5.61 20.81
C ASN A 83 10.23 4.46 21.50
N ASP A 84 9.55 3.74 22.39
CA ASP A 84 10.10 2.56 23.06
C ASP A 84 10.40 1.44 22.04
N GLN A 85 9.56 1.24 21.02
CA GLN A 85 9.81 0.29 19.94
C GLN A 85 11.00 0.67 19.06
N VAL A 86 11.12 1.95 18.68
CA VAL A 86 12.26 2.45 17.89
C VAL A 86 13.56 2.29 18.68
N ALA A 87 13.57 2.65 19.96
CA ALA A 87 14.73 2.46 20.83
C ALA A 87 15.10 0.98 20.96
N ALA A 88 14.13 0.10 21.19
CA ALA A 88 14.36 -1.34 21.27
C ALA A 88 14.91 -1.92 19.97
N TYR A 89 14.41 -1.48 18.81
CA TYR A 89 14.94 -1.86 17.52
C TYR A 89 16.40 -1.44 17.35
N LEU A 90 16.72 -0.17 17.64
CA LEU A 90 18.07 0.37 17.52
C LEU A 90 19.07 -0.39 18.40
N VAL A 91 18.70 -0.77 19.62
CA VAL A 91 19.54 -1.57 20.52
C VAL A 91 19.82 -2.95 19.91
N ARG A 92 18.77 -3.66 19.47
CA ARG A 92 18.93 -4.99 18.84
C ARG A 92 19.78 -4.92 17.58
N GLU A 93 19.55 -3.90 16.76
CA GLU A 93 20.27 -3.73 15.50
C GLU A 93 21.74 -3.37 15.74
N ALA A 94 22.04 -2.52 16.72
CA ALA A 94 23.41 -2.23 17.12
C ALA A 94 24.15 -3.47 17.63
N ILE A 95 23.48 -4.37 18.35
CA ILE A 95 24.06 -5.66 18.77
C ILE A 95 24.45 -6.50 17.55
N LYS A 96 23.56 -6.63 16.55
CA LYS A 96 23.87 -7.36 15.31
C LYS A 96 25.02 -6.73 14.53
N CYS A 97 25.05 -5.41 14.41
CA CYS A 97 26.14 -4.68 13.76
C CYS A 97 27.48 -4.98 14.44
N LYS A 98 27.54 -4.87 15.78
CA LYS A 98 28.76 -5.15 16.56
C LYS A 98 29.22 -6.59 16.39
N ALA A 99 28.30 -7.56 16.40
CA ALA A 99 28.63 -8.97 16.19
C ALA A 99 29.27 -9.25 14.82
N GLN A 100 29.03 -8.39 13.82
CA GLN A 100 29.57 -8.53 12.47
C GLN A 100 30.63 -7.46 12.12
N ASN A 101 31.15 -6.74 13.12
CA ASN A 101 32.13 -5.65 12.95
C ASN A 101 31.66 -4.56 11.96
N LEU A 102 30.37 -4.25 11.97
CA LEU A 102 29.76 -3.18 11.17
C LEU A 102 29.44 -1.95 12.02
N GLN A 103 29.38 -0.80 11.37
CA GLN A 103 28.91 0.44 12.00
C GLN A 103 27.48 0.27 12.52
N THR A 104 27.22 0.82 13.71
CA THR A 104 25.88 0.83 14.29
C THR A 104 24.95 1.74 13.48
N PRO A 105 23.62 1.64 13.64
CA PRO A 105 22.69 2.54 12.99
C PRO A 105 23.02 4.02 13.25
N GLN A 106 23.39 4.36 14.48
CA GLN A 106 23.70 5.74 14.92
C GLN A 106 25.00 6.30 14.31
N GLU A 107 25.91 5.42 13.88
CA GLU A 107 27.17 5.80 13.24
C GLU A 107 27.05 5.86 11.70
N SER A 108 26.00 5.26 11.14
CA SER A 108 25.85 5.07 9.69
C SER A 108 24.63 5.80 9.13
N TYR A 109 23.44 5.21 9.24
CA TYR A 109 22.25 5.64 8.52
C TYR A 109 21.18 6.33 9.38
N PHE A 110 21.36 6.37 10.70
CA PHE A 110 20.49 7.00 11.68
C PHE A 110 21.29 7.92 12.62
N THR A 111 22.13 8.77 12.04
CA THR A 111 22.98 9.72 12.79
C THR A 111 22.16 10.82 13.45
N VAL A 112 22.78 11.55 14.39
CA VAL A 112 22.17 12.72 15.05
C VAL A 112 21.73 13.78 14.03
N GLU A 113 22.49 13.97 12.96
CA GLU A 113 22.14 14.89 11.88
C GLU A 113 20.88 14.43 11.13
N VAL A 114 20.82 13.14 10.79
CA VAL A 114 19.66 12.54 10.13
C VAL A 114 18.41 12.64 11.01
N GLU A 115 18.52 12.33 12.30
CA GLU A 115 17.41 12.45 13.24
C GLU A 115 16.97 13.92 13.42
N SER A 116 17.91 14.85 13.54
CA SER A 116 17.60 16.28 13.63
C SER A 116 16.85 16.78 12.38
N ARG A 117 17.29 16.34 11.20
CA ARG A 117 16.65 16.71 9.93
C ARG A 117 15.24 16.13 9.82
N LEU A 118 15.03 14.89 10.25
CA LEU A 118 13.69 14.29 10.34
C LEU A 118 12.78 15.09 11.29
N LEU A 119 13.26 15.44 12.48
CA LEU A 119 12.49 16.20 13.47
C LEU A 119 12.13 17.61 12.98
N LYS A 120 13.02 18.25 12.21
CA LYS A 120 12.76 19.56 11.60
C LYS A 120 11.74 19.47 10.46
N ALA A 121 11.80 18.42 9.66
CA ALA A 121 10.93 18.25 8.49
C ALA A 121 9.53 17.73 8.84
N CYS A 122 9.40 16.93 9.90
CA CYS A 122 8.20 16.17 10.18
C CYS A 122 7.42 16.73 11.38
N ASN A 123 6.09 16.70 11.30
CA ASN A 123 5.26 16.77 12.50
C ASN A 123 5.32 15.44 13.29
N ASN A 124 4.86 15.46 14.54
CA ASN A 124 4.93 14.32 15.47
C ASN A 124 4.34 13.00 14.94
N ARG A 125 3.39 13.02 14.00
CA ARG A 125 2.82 11.78 13.44
C ARG A 125 3.64 11.27 12.26
N SER A 126 4.08 12.19 11.40
CA SER A 126 4.86 11.87 10.21
C SER A 126 6.26 11.41 10.58
N VAL A 127 6.83 11.94 11.68
CA VAL A 127 8.18 11.56 12.13
C VAL A 127 8.25 10.09 12.52
N GLU A 128 7.20 9.54 13.13
CA GLU A 128 7.16 8.11 13.48
C GLU A 128 7.17 7.22 12.24
N ILE A 129 6.38 7.58 11.23
CA ILE A 129 6.31 6.84 9.97
C ILE A 129 7.63 6.98 9.21
N ALA A 130 8.23 8.17 9.23
CA ALA A 130 9.54 8.42 8.64
C ALA A 130 10.65 7.62 9.31
N LYS A 131 10.68 7.56 10.64
CA LYS A 131 11.62 6.73 11.41
C LYS A 131 11.44 5.25 11.08
N LYS A 132 10.20 4.76 11.05
CA LYS A 132 9.90 3.36 10.64
C LYS A 132 10.43 3.07 9.24
N LEU A 133 10.18 3.96 8.28
CA LEU A 133 10.63 3.76 6.91
C LEU A 133 12.16 3.75 6.83
N LEU A 134 12.81 4.74 7.44
CA LEU A 134 14.27 4.90 7.44
C LEU A 134 14.99 3.71 8.09
N LEU A 135 14.44 3.20 9.19
CA LEU A 135 15.05 2.14 9.98
C LEU A 135 14.79 0.75 9.43
N CYS A 136 13.62 0.51 8.80
CA CYS A 136 13.19 -0.86 8.47
C CYS A 136 13.15 -1.16 6.97
N ILE A 137 13.21 -0.17 6.08
CA ILE A 137 13.27 -0.45 4.63
C ILE A 137 14.53 -1.26 4.29
N GLY A 138 14.38 -2.40 3.62
CA GLY A 138 15.50 -3.29 3.33
C GLY A 138 16.15 -3.96 4.56
N SER A 139 15.49 -3.94 5.72
CA SER A 139 15.95 -4.70 6.89
C SER A 139 15.76 -6.21 6.70
N SER A 140 16.38 -7.01 7.58
CA SER A 140 16.15 -8.46 7.63
C SER A 140 14.68 -8.83 7.81
N GLN A 141 13.91 -7.98 8.50
CA GLN A 141 12.47 -8.18 8.67
C GLN A 141 11.70 -7.97 7.35
N SER A 142 12.06 -6.96 6.56
CA SER A 142 11.47 -6.75 5.23
C SER A 142 11.78 -7.90 4.27
N ILE A 143 13.02 -8.40 4.33
CA ILE A 143 13.45 -9.58 3.56
C ILE A 143 12.70 -10.83 4.00
N LEU A 144 12.47 -11.00 5.31
CA LEU A 144 11.67 -12.11 5.82
C LEU A 144 10.24 -12.07 5.26
N SER A 145 9.62 -10.89 5.12
CA SER A 145 8.30 -10.85 4.45
C SER A 145 8.34 -11.12 2.96
N LEU A 146 9.45 -10.85 2.28
CA LEU A 146 9.63 -11.33 0.91
C LEU A 146 9.74 -12.86 0.90
N GLN A 147 10.46 -13.47 1.84
CA GLN A 147 10.49 -14.93 2.01
C GLN A 147 9.08 -15.50 2.22
N ASP A 148 8.30 -14.94 3.15
CA ASP A 148 6.92 -15.36 3.43
C ASP A 148 6.04 -15.26 2.17
N ALA A 149 6.25 -14.20 1.37
CA ALA A 149 5.52 -13.99 0.13
C ALA A 149 5.84 -15.05 -0.93
N ILE A 150 7.12 -15.42 -1.08
CA ILE A 150 7.55 -16.48 -2.00
C ILE A 150 6.95 -17.83 -1.57
N GLN A 151 7.06 -18.19 -0.30
CA GLN A 151 6.53 -19.45 0.23
C GLN A 151 5.01 -19.55 0.07
N SER A 152 4.31 -18.46 0.36
CA SER A 152 2.86 -18.37 0.12
C SER A 152 2.53 -18.57 -1.36
N TRP A 153 3.29 -17.94 -2.25
CA TRP A 153 3.08 -18.03 -3.68
C TRP A 153 3.34 -19.43 -4.25
N GLN A 154 4.33 -20.17 -3.73
CA GLN A 154 4.57 -21.56 -4.13
C GLN A 154 3.48 -22.53 -3.66
N THR A 155 2.96 -22.33 -2.46
CA THR A 155 1.98 -23.24 -1.83
C THR A 155 0.53 -22.91 -2.19
N GLY A 156 0.24 -21.65 -2.55
CA GLY A 156 -1.10 -21.13 -2.71
C GLY A 156 -1.64 -21.25 -4.14
N THR A 157 -2.56 -22.19 -4.37
CA THR A 157 -3.34 -22.26 -5.62
C THR A 157 -4.11 -20.97 -5.91
N ASP A 158 -4.58 -20.30 -4.85
CA ASP A 158 -5.40 -19.10 -4.89
C ASP A 158 -4.58 -17.79 -4.99
N ILE A 159 -3.25 -17.86 -5.09
CA ILE A 159 -2.40 -16.64 -5.27
C ILE A 159 -2.06 -16.44 -6.75
N ARG A 160 -2.29 -17.46 -7.59
CA ARG A 160 -2.00 -17.43 -9.03
C ARG A 160 -2.83 -16.41 -9.80
N PHE A 161 -4.07 -16.14 -9.39
CA PHE A 161 -4.90 -15.12 -10.04
C PHE A 161 -4.39 -13.69 -9.79
N LEU A 162 -3.50 -13.49 -8.81
CA LEU A 162 -2.90 -12.21 -8.49
C LEU A 162 -1.72 -11.89 -9.41
N GLN A 163 -1.29 -12.80 -10.26
CA GLN A 163 -0.23 -12.52 -11.23
C GLN A 163 -0.66 -11.40 -12.16
N MET A 164 0.31 -10.58 -12.52
CA MET A 164 0.10 -9.47 -13.43
C MET A 164 -0.02 -10.01 -14.84
N SER A 165 -1.17 -10.58 -15.18
CA SER A 165 -1.46 -11.01 -16.54
C SER A 165 -1.29 -9.80 -17.47
N HIS A 166 -0.77 -10.03 -18.68
CA HIS A 166 -0.59 -8.97 -19.67
C HIS A 166 -1.95 -8.41 -20.18
N CYS A 167 -3.08 -8.98 -19.78
CA CYS A 167 -4.40 -8.72 -20.36
C CYS A 167 -5.53 -8.39 -19.35
N SER A 168 -5.26 -8.16 -18.05
CA SER A 168 -6.31 -7.72 -17.12
C SER A 168 -6.86 -6.35 -17.55
N SER A 169 -8.16 -6.10 -17.44
CA SER A 169 -8.69 -4.75 -17.61
C SER A 169 -8.29 -3.86 -16.42
N LYS A 170 -8.48 -2.53 -16.55
CA LYS A 170 -8.23 -1.59 -15.44
C LYS A 170 -9.21 -1.85 -14.28
N ALA A 171 -10.47 -2.19 -14.60
CA ALA A 171 -11.48 -2.61 -13.64
C ALA A 171 -11.08 -3.91 -12.92
N ASP A 172 -10.62 -4.95 -13.65
CA ASP A 172 -10.17 -6.20 -13.03
C ASP A 172 -8.99 -5.96 -12.07
N THR A 173 -8.06 -5.09 -12.46
CA THR A 173 -6.91 -4.72 -11.63
C THR A 173 -7.37 -4.01 -10.36
N PHE A 174 -8.36 -3.12 -10.46
CA PHE A 174 -8.96 -2.44 -9.30
C PHE A 174 -9.70 -3.41 -8.38
N ASP A 175 -10.40 -4.41 -8.94
CA ASP A 175 -11.07 -5.46 -8.18
C ASP A 175 -10.08 -6.38 -7.47
N ILE A 176 -8.99 -6.77 -8.15
CA ILE A 176 -7.89 -7.53 -7.55
C ILE A 176 -7.31 -6.76 -6.37
N ILE A 177 -6.99 -5.48 -6.55
CA ILE A 177 -6.51 -4.62 -5.46
C ILE A 177 -7.52 -4.63 -4.31
N SER A 178 -8.80 -4.41 -4.58
CA SER A 178 -9.86 -4.32 -3.57
C SER A 178 -10.06 -5.62 -2.79
N LYS A 179 -9.89 -6.78 -3.43
CA LYS A 179 -10.04 -8.11 -2.85
C LYS A 179 -8.81 -8.61 -2.09
N MET A 180 -7.62 -8.04 -2.34
CA MET A 180 -6.39 -8.38 -1.61
C MET A 180 -6.53 -7.99 -0.13
N SER A 181 -6.79 -9.00 0.71
CA SER A 181 -6.94 -8.82 2.15
C SER A 181 -5.62 -8.42 2.81
N GLN A 182 -5.74 -7.55 3.81
CA GLN A 182 -4.62 -6.94 4.54
C GLN A 182 -4.02 -7.88 5.62
N GLY A 183 -3.92 -9.19 5.37
CA GLY A 183 -3.47 -10.15 6.40
C GLY A 183 -2.44 -11.18 5.95
N ILE A 184 -2.03 -11.18 4.68
CA ILE A 184 -1.06 -12.12 4.12
C ILE A 184 0.07 -11.31 3.48
N ALA A 185 1.31 -11.57 3.86
CA ALA A 185 2.49 -10.82 3.40
C ALA A 185 2.58 -10.76 1.86
N CYS A 186 2.29 -11.88 1.19
CA CYS A 186 2.23 -11.96 -0.28
C CYS A 186 1.24 -10.94 -0.87
N LEU A 187 0.04 -10.82 -0.30
CA LEU A 187 -0.99 -9.90 -0.79
C LEU A 187 -0.56 -8.45 -0.67
N TYR A 188 0.13 -8.07 0.40
CA TYR A 188 0.67 -6.70 0.54
C TYR A 188 1.69 -6.35 -0.54
N LEU A 189 2.60 -7.28 -0.86
CA LEU A 189 3.62 -7.03 -1.86
C LEU A 189 2.98 -6.90 -3.24
N PHE A 190 2.17 -7.87 -3.65
CA PHE A 190 1.48 -7.84 -4.93
C PHE A 190 0.61 -6.58 -5.08
N ARG A 191 -0.13 -6.23 -4.02
CA ARG A 191 -0.98 -5.03 -4.00
C ARG A 191 -0.21 -3.76 -4.33
N ARG A 192 0.99 -3.56 -3.78
CA ARG A 192 1.83 -2.38 -4.08
C ARG A 192 2.13 -2.26 -5.58
N TYR A 193 2.49 -3.37 -6.23
CA TYR A 193 2.80 -3.39 -7.66
C TYR A 193 1.55 -3.22 -8.52
N HIS A 194 0.41 -3.83 -8.16
CA HIS A 194 -0.85 -3.61 -8.86
C HIS A 194 -1.34 -2.17 -8.76
N ILE A 195 -1.17 -1.53 -7.60
CA ILE A 195 -1.50 -0.11 -7.41
C ILE A 195 -0.70 0.77 -8.38
N VAL A 196 0.61 0.54 -8.48
CA VAL A 196 1.47 1.27 -9.42
C VAL A 196 1.02 1.01 -10.86
N ARG A 197 0.85 -0.26 -11.24
CA ARG A 197 0.46 -0.62 -12.60
C ARG A 197 -0.88 -0.04 -13.02
N LEU A 198 -1.87 -0.04 -12.13
CA LEU A 198 -3.17 0.56 -12.38
C LEU A 198 -3.05 2.07 -12.62
N PHE A 199 -2.30 2.76 -11.75
CA PHE A 199 -2.06 4.19 -11.88
C PHE A 199 -1.37 4.54 -13.21
N GLU A 200 -0.34 3.79 -13.59
CA GLU A 200 0.37 3.98 -14.86
C GLU A 200 -0.55 3.79 -16.08
N ARG A 201 -1.37 2.72 -16.08
CA ARG A 201 -2.32 2.46 -17.17
C ARG A 201 -3.44 3.49 -17.28
N CYS A 202 -3.68 4.27 -16.24
CA CYS A 202 -4.65 5.36 -16.23
C CYS A 202 -4.04 6.73 -16.56
N GLY A 203 -2.83 6.80 -17.13
CA GLY A 203 -2.17 8.06 -17.50
C GLY A 203 -1.40 8.71 -16.35
N GLY A 204 -1.14 7.96 -15.27
CA GLY A 204 -0.42 8.47 -14.10
C GLY A 204 1.00 8.98 -14.39
N PHE A 205 1.64 8.50 -15.46
CA PHE A 205 2.95 9.00 -15.93
C PHE A 205 2.89 10.43 -16.45
N GLU A 206 1.78 10.80 -17.07
CA GLU A 206 1.58 12.13 -17.68
C GLU A 206 1.07 13.15 -16.65
N ALA A 207 0.68 12.68 -15.46
CA ALA A 207 0.20 13.52 -14.37
C ALA A 207 1.22 14.61 -14.03
N PRO A 208 0.82 15.89 -13.94
CA PRO A 208 1.74 17.00 -13.66
C PRO A 208 2.54 16.84 -12.37
N SER A 209 1.97 16.13 -11.41
CA SER A 209 2.57 15.86 -10.11
C SER A 209 3.60 14.72 -10.11
N VAL A 210 3.75 14.04 -11.25
CA VAL A 210 4.78 13.02 -11.52
C VAL A 210 5.76 13.55 -12.60
N SER A 211 5.25 14.17 -13.66
CA SER A 211 6.06 14.71 -14.76
C SER A 211 6.75 16.05 -14.42
N GLY A 212 6.23 16.79 -13.43
CA GLY A 212 6.70 18.14 -13.10
C GLY A 212 6.21 19.22 -14.06
N PHE A 213 5.43 18.86 -15.08
CA PHE A 213 4.91 19.78 -16.10
C PHE A 213 3.41 19.95 -15.95
N VAL A 214 2.97 21.17 -15.68
CA VAL A 214 1.56 21.56 -15.87
C VAL A 214 1.47 22.15 -17.26
N ALA A 215 0.70 21.52 -18.15
CA ALA A 215 0.38 22.12 -19.44
C ALA A 215 -0.31 23.47 -19.17
N ALA A 216 0.39 24.57 -19.46
CA ALA A 216 -0.25 25.87 -19.50
C ALA A 216 -1.27 25.81 -20.66
N PRO A 217 -2.54 26.19 -20.44
CA PRO A 217 -3.46 26.28 -21.56
C PRO A 217 -2.89 27.31 -22.53
N VAL A 218 -2.38 26.83 -23.67
CA VAL A 218 -2.11 27.66 -24.83
C VAL A 218 -3.41 28.41 -25.11
N ASN A 219 -3.33 29.69 -25.47
CA ASN A 219 -4.47 30.57 -25.72
C ASN A 219 -5.28 30.13 -26.97
N SER A 220 -5.69 28.87 -27.05
CA SER A 220 -6.77 28.41 -27.91
C SER A 220 -8.08 28.80 -27.25
N SER A 221 -8.67 29.87 -27.79
CA SER A 221 -10.02 30.36 -27.54
C SER A 221 -11.02 29.21 -27.40
N GLY A 222 -11.41 28.90 -26.16
CA GLY A 222 -12.48 27.91 -25.89
C GLY A 222 -12.37 27.17 -24.56
N VAL A 223 -11.19 27.02 -23.97
CA VAL A 223 -11.06 26.31 -22.68
C VAL A 223 -11.33 27.28 -21.53
N LEU A 224 -12.52 27.22 -20.96
CA LEU A 224 -12.90 27.94 -19.74
C LEU A 224 -11.84 27.69 -18.66
N LYS A 225 -11.13 28.76 -18.25
CA LYS A 225 -10.19 28.71 -17.12
C LYS A 225 -10.99 28.32 -15.87
N ARG A 226 -10.86 27.08 -15.40
CA ARG A 226 -11.45 26.65 -14.14
C ARG A 226 -10.77 27.42 -12.99
N PRO A 227 -11.53 28.08 -12.11
CA PRO A 227 -10.95 28.73 -10.95
C PRO A 227 -10.27 27.68 -10.05
N GLY A 228 -9.11 28.01 -9.49
CA GLY A 228 -8.37 27.13 -8.57
C GLY A 228 -6.91 26.91 -8.96
N ASN A 229 -6.20 26.13 -8.14
CA ASN A 229 -4.81 25.77 -8.39
C ASN A 229 -4.72 24.80 -9.59
N PRO A 230 -4.01 25.13 -10.68
CA PRO A 230 -3.91 24.29 -11.88
C PRO A 230 -3.45 22.86 -11.60
N LEU A 231 -2.51 22.68 -10.66
CA LEU A 231 -2.06 21.36 -10.22
C LEU A 231 -3.22 20.57 -9.61
N LYS A 232 -3.98 21.19 -8.70
CA LYS A 232 -5.11 20.54 -8.05
C LYS A 232 -6.19 20.14 -9.05
N ASN A 233 -6.45 20.98 -10.05
CA ASN A 233 -7.41 20.69 -11.11
C ASN A 233 -6.97 19.48 -11.95
N ALA A 234 -5.71 19.43 -12.37
CA ALA A 234 -5.18 18.30 -13.12
C ALA A 234 -5.21 16.99 -12.31
N GLU A 235 -4.92 17.05 -11.01
CA GLU A 235 -5.01 15.88 -10.12
C GLU A 235 -6.45 15.38 -9.95
N THR A 236 -7.41 16.29 -9.87
CA THR A 236 -8.84 15.94 -9.85
C THR A 236 -9.28 15.32 -11.17
N GLU A 237 -8.84 15.86 -12.30
CA GLU A 237 -9.15 15.31 -13.63
C GLU A 237 -8.60 13.90 -13.80
N LEU A 238 -7.37 13.64 -13.34
CA LEU A 238 -6.80 12.29 -13.32
C LEU A 238 -7.62 11.35 -12.45
N ASN A 239 -8.07 11.77 -11.26
CA ASN A 239 -8.89 10.92 -10.41
C ASN A 239 -10.24 10.57 -11.06
N VAL A 240 -10.87 11.55 -11.73
CA VAL A 240 -12.11 11.33 -12.49
C VAL A 240 -11.87 10.40 -13.67
N ALA A 241 -10.74 10.53 -14.38
CA ALA A 241 -10.38 9.63 -15.47
C ALA A 241 -10.16 8.20 -14.95
N MET A 242 -9.41 8.03 -13.85
CA MET A 242 -9.24 6.74 -13.19
C MET A 242 -10.59 6.12 -12.78
N MET A 243 -11.50 6.90 -12.18
CA MET A 243 -12.84 6.44 -11.80
C MET A 243 -13.62 5.89 -12.99
N LYS A 244 -13.64 6.61 -14.12
CA LYS A 244 -14.34 6.16 -15.34
C LYS A 244 -13.77 4.86 -15.91
N GLU A 245 -12.47 4.67 -15.80
CA GLU A 245 -11.77 3.51 -16.34
C GLU A 245 -11.92 2.26 -15.45
N VAL A 246 -11.97 2.44 -14.12
CA VAL A 246 -12.05 1.33 -13.16
C VAL A 246 -13.47 0.99 -12.74
N LEU A 247 -14.39 1.96 -12.81
CA LEU A 247 -15.78 1.83 -12.37
C LEU A 247 -16.73 2.51 -13.39
N PRO A 248 -16.77 2.04 -14.65
CA PRO A 248 -17.52 2.70 -15.73
C PRO A 248 -19.05 2.74 -15.51
N HIS A 249 -19.57 1.86 -14.66
CA HIS A 249 -21.01 1.73 -14.40
C HIS A 249 -21.49 2.55 -13.20
N LEU A 250 -20.59 3.20 -12.48
CA LEU A 250 -20.92 3.95 -11.27
C LEU A 250 -21.61 5.27 -11.62
N LYS A 251 -22.74 5.55 -10.95
CA LYS A 251 -23.52 6.77 -11.19
C LYS A 251 -22.97 7.93 -10.34
N PRO A 252 -22.59 9.06 -10.96
CA PRO A 252 -22.09 10.22 -10.23
C PRO A 252 -23.08 10.76 -9.19
N GLY A 253 -22.57 11.24 -8.05
CA GLY A 253 -23.38 11.91 -7.03
C GLY A 253 -24.17 10.98 -6.11
N THR A 254 -23.84 9.68 -6.10
CA THR A 254 -24.35 8.72 -5.13
C THR A 254 -23.38 8.58 -3.95
N SER A 255 -23.87 8.10 -2.79
CA SER A 255 -23.00 7.79 -1.65
C SER A 255 -21.90 6.77 -2.01
N GLU A 256 -22.23 5.81 -2.89
CA GLU A 256 -21.26 4.84 -3.40
C GLU A 256 -20.20 5.51 -4.29
N ASP A 257 -20.59 6.48 -5.13
CA ASP A 257 -19.66 7.26 -5.94
C ASP A 257 -18.64 8.02 -5.09
N GLU A 258 -19.07 8.67 -4.00
CA GLU A 258 -18.16 9.37 -3.10
C GLU A 258 -17.16 8.44 -2.39
N GLU A 259 -17.64 7.28 -1.90
CA GLU A 259 -16.78 6.28 -1.25
C GLU A 259 -15.74 5.70 -2.22
N ARG A 260 -16.19 5.34 -3.43
CA ARG A 260 -15.31 4.81 -4.48
C ARG A 260 -14.34 5.87 -5.00
N TYR A 261 -14.80 7.11 -5.14
CA TYR A 261 -13.93 8.25 -5.50
C TYR A 261 -12.81 8.43 -4.49
N SER A 262 -13.14 8.38 -3.19
CA SER A 262 -12.14 8.44 -2.10
C SER A 262 -11.15 7.27 -2.18
N SER A 263 -11.65 6.06 -2.46
CA SER A 263 -10.83 4.86 -2.62
C SER A 263 -9.85 4.98 -3.79
N VAL A 264 -10.31 5.38 -4.98
CA VAL A 264 -9.46 5.61 -6.15
C VAL A 264 -8.44 6.73 -5.88
N ASN A 265 -8.86 7.81 -5.21
CA ASN A 265 -7.95 8.89 -4.83
C ASN A 265 -6.85 8.41 -3.87
N ASN A 266 -7.18 7.53 -2.92
CA ASN A 266 -6.19 6.94 -2.03
C ASN A 266 -5.22 6.03 -2.78
N LEU A 267 -5.69 5.21 -3.72
CA LEU A 267 -4.80 4.40 -4.57
C LEU A 267 -3.87 5.27 -5.41
N ARG A 268 -4.39 6.35 -5.99
CA ARG A 268 -3.62 7.32 -6.75
C ARG A 268 -2.52 7.96 -5.90
N LEU A 269 -2.84 8.40 -4.69
CA LEU A 269 -1.86 8.98 -3.76
C LEU A 269 -0.80 7.95 -3.31
N LEU A 270 -1.19 6.70 -3.08
CA LEU A 270 -0.24 5.61 -2.78
C LEU A 270 0.69 5.34 -3.96
N ALA A 271 0.13 5.21 -5.17
CA ALA A 271 0.88 4.96 -6.39
C ALA A 271 1.95 6.04 -6.60
N ARG A 272 1.61 7.32 -6.41
CA ARG A 272 2.58 8.42 -6.50
C ARG A 272 3.74 8.25 -5.52
N ARG A 273 3.48 7.86 -4.27
CA ARG A 273 4.54 7.60 -3.28
C ARG A 273 5.42 6.42 -3.65
N TYR A 274 4.81 5.35 -4.16
CA TYR A 274 5.55 4.19 -4.64
C TYR A 274 6.42 4.53 -5.85
N ARG A 275 5.90 5.29 -6.82
CA ARG A 275 6.67 5.80 -7.95
C ARG A 275 7.84 6.67 -7.51
N ILE A 276 7.67 7.54 -6.52
CA ILE A 276 8.77 8.34 -5.96
C ILE A 276 9.88 7.43 -5.40
N LEU A 277 9.53 6.35 -4.70
CA LEU A 277 10.52 5.38 -4.21
C LEU A 277 11.18 4.63 -5.37
N GLN A 278 10.40 4.14 -6.34
CA GLN A 278 10.92 3.40 -7.49
C GLN A 278 11.85 4.26 -8.35
N ALA A 279 11.51 5.52 -8.58
CA ALA A 279 12.33 6.46 -9.33
C ALA A 279 13.69 6.76 -8.67
N ARG A 280 13.79 6.61 -7.34
CA ARG A 280 15.03 6.85 -6.59
C ARG A 280 15.85 5.59 -6.36
N PHE A 281 15.18 4.48 -6.07
CA PHE A 281 15.83 3.25 -5.59
C PHE A 281 15.65 2.06 -6.54
N GLY A 282 14.84 2.16 -7.58
CA GLY A 282 14.50 1.06 -8.50
C GLY A 282 13.21 0.31 -8.11
N GLU A 283 12.73 -0.53 -9.01
CA GLU A 283 11.40 -1.16 -8.94
C GLU A 283 11.19 -2.06 -7.70
N GLY A 284 12.21 -2.83 -7.32
CA GLY A 284 12.13 -3.80 -6.21
C GLY A 284 12.04 -3.18 -4.82
N ILE A 285 12.21 -1.86 -4.68
CA ILE A 285 12.14 -1.17 -3.39
C ILE A 285 10.78 -1.38 -2.70
N LEU A 286 9.71 -1.57 -3.47
CA LEU A 286 8.36 -1.79 -2.92
C LEU A 286 8.25 -3.13 -2.19
N ALA A 287 9.05 -4.12 -2.55
CA ALA A 287 9.15 -5.39 -1.82
C ALA A 287 9.83 -5.24 -0.45
N LEU A 288 10.61 -4.18 -0.29
CA LEU A 288 11.46 -3.95 0.88
C LEU A 288 10.85 -2.98 1.89
N ILE A 289 9.67 -2.42 1.60
CA ILE A 289 8.90 -1.60 2.55
C ILE A 289 8.34 -2.53 3.65
N PRO A 290 8.54 -2.19 4.94
CA PRO A 290 8.13 -3.05 6.07
C PRO A 290 6.61 -3.25 6.11
N ASN A 291 6.17 -4.50 6.15
CA ASN A 291 4.75 -4.86 6.18
C ASN A 291 4.14 -4.64 7.58
N PRO A 292 2.85 -4.26 7.69
CA PRO A 292 2.19 -3.98 8.97
C PRO A 292 2.11 -5.22 9.88
N ASP A 293 1.96 -6.42 9.32
CA ASP A 293 1.86 -7.68 10.09
C ASP A 293 3.18 -8.11 10.74
N GLN A 294 4.32 -7.51 10.34
CA GLN A 294 5.61 -7.68 11.02
C GLN A 294 5.65 -7.04 12.42
N SER A 295 4.58 -6.35 12.81
CA SER A 295 4.42 -5.77 14.15
C SER A 295 4.60 -6.78 15.29
N ARG A 296 4.46 -8.09 15.02
CA ARG A 296 4.71 -9.15 16.03
C ARG A 296 6.17 -9.27 16.48
N HIS A 297 7.15 -8.88 15.66
CA HIS A 297 8.58 -9.00 16.00
C HIS A 297 9.28 -7.66 16.30
N THR A 298 8.93 -6.59 15.57
CA THR A 298 9.56 -5.26 15.74
C THR A 298 8.59 -4.15 16.14
N GLY A 299 7.29 -4.29 15.88
CA GLY A 299 6.31 -3.19 16.03
C GLY A 299 6.43 -2.06 14.99
N LEU A 300 7.40 -2.15 14.07
CA LEU A 300 7.78 -1.06 13.15
C LEU A 300 7.19 -1.19 11.74
N GLY A 301 6.16 -2.02 11.55
CA GLY A 301 5.44 -2.14 10.27
C GLY A 301 4.77 -0.83 9.82
N ILE A 302 4.64 -0.65 8.51
CA ILE A 302 4.01 0.54 7.89
C ILE A 302 2.76 0.10 7.13
N SER A 303 1.60 0.55 7.58
CA SER A 303 0.35 0.38 6.82
C SER A 303 0.24 1.42 5.70
N GLU A 304 -0.47 1.08 4.62
CA GLU A 304 -0.81 2.01 3.53
C GLU A 304 -1.50 3.27 4.05
N SER A 305 -2.45 3.10 4.98
CA SER A 305 -3.16 4.21 5.64
C SER A 305 -2.23 5.11 6.46
N SER A 306 -1.14 4.58 7.02
CA SER A 306 -0.14 5.39 7.70
C SER A 306 0.68 6.16 6.69
N LEU A 307 1.12 5.49 5.62
CA LEU A 307 1.86 6.14 4.54
C LEU A 307 1.05 7.30 3.94
N LEU A 308 -0.23 7.11 3.63
CA LEU A 308 -1.14 8.14 3.11
C LEU A 308 -1.25 9.39 3.98
N ARG A 309 -1.07 9.26 5.30
CA ARG A 309 -1.20 10.38 6.25
C ARG A 309 0.03 11.28 6.31
N VAL A 310 1.16 10.88 5.73
CA VAL A 310 2.38 11.71 5.67
C VAL A 310 2.19 12.77 4.59
N PRO A 311 2.33 14.08 4.87
CA PRO A 311 2.24 15.11 3.83
C PRO A 311 3.26 14.87 2.71
N GLU A 312 2.92 15.23 1.47
CA GLU A 312 3.76 14.93 0.31
C GLU A 312 5.16 15.58 0.40
N SER A 313 5.23 16.84 0.81
CA SER A 313 6.51 17.55 1.03
C SER A 313 7.39 16.85 2.07
N VAL A 314 6.77 16.35 3.14
CA VAL A 314 7.46 15.58 4.18
C VAL A 314 7.93 14.24 3.64
N PHE A 315 7.10 13.55 2.86
CA PHE A 315 7.48 12.27 2.24
C PHE A 315 8.68 12.43 1.29
N LEU A 316 8.69 13.47 0.45
CA LEU A 316 9.82 13.79 -0.41
C LEU A 316 11.10 14.06 0.38
N GLU A 317 11.01 14.75 1.51
CA GLU A 317 12.16 15.01 2.38
C GLU A 317 12.68 13.71 3.02
N VAL A 318 11.79 12.82 3.46
CA VAL A 318 12.17 11.48 3.96
C VAL A 318 12.90 10.68 2.88
N VAL A 319 12.40 10.72 1.65
CA VAL A 319 13.06 10.06 0.50
C VAL A 319 14.42 10.71 0.20
N SER A 320 14.56 12.02 0.31
CA SER A 320 15.86 12.70 0.19
C SER A 320 16.85 12.27 1.26
N ILE A 321 16.38 12.07 2.50
CA ILE A 321 17.20 11.58 3.61
C ILE A 321 17.64 10.14 3.37
N LEU A 322 16.72 9.27 2.93
CA LEU A 322 17.03 7.88 2.52
C LEU A 322 18.08 7.84 1.42
N GLU A 323 17.92 8.68 0.39
CA GLU A 323 18.86 8.75 -0.73
C GLU A 323 20.27 9.14 -0.27
N ARG A 324 20.41 10.16 0.58
CA ARG A 324 21.71 10.62 1.06
C ARG A 324 22.37 9.63 2.02
N SER A 325 21.58 8.99 2.89
CA SER A 325 22.12 8.11 3.95
C SER A 325 22.34 6.67 3.49
N GLN A 326 21.53 6.17 2.54
CA GLN A 326 21.45 4.74 2.22
C GLN A 326 21.23 4.45 0.73
N GLY A 327 21.23 5.47 -0.14
CA GLY A 327 20.73 5.34 -1.52
C GLY A 327 21.41 4.25 -2.35
N HIS A 328 22.74 4.13 -2.28
CA HIS A 328 23.46 3.10 -3.04
C HIS A 328 23.05 1.68 -2.61
N ILE A 329 23.04 1.40 -1.30
CA ILE A 329 22.67 0.10 -0.75
C ILE A 329 21.22 -0.23 -1.08
N LEU A 330 20.31 0.74 -0.94
CA LEU A 330 18.91 0.52 -1.27
C LEU A 330 18.68 0.22 -2.75
N ARG A 331 19.48 0.81 -3.66
CA ARG A 331 19.45 0.47 -5.09
C ARG A 331 19.94 -0.96 -5.36
N ASP A 332 20.99 -1.41 -4.67
CA ASP A 332 21.48 -2.78 -4.80
C ASP A 332 20.46 -3.80 -4.30
N PHE A 333 19.89 -3.57 -3.11
CA PHE A 333 18.84 -4.40 -2.55
C PHE A 333 17.58 -4.40 -3.41
N SER A 334 17.17 -3.23 -3.90
CA SER A 334 16.03 -3.09 -4.80
C SER A 334 16.25 -3.86 -6.10
N THR A 335 17.44 -3.80 -6.68
CA THR A 335 17.78 -4.56 -7.90
C THR A 335 17.67 -6.06 -7.66
N ALA A 336 18.19 -6.56 -6.53
CA ALA A 336 18.11 -7.98 -6.18
C ALA A 336 16.66 -8.41 -5.90
N ALA A 337 15.93 -7.65 -5.09
CA ALA A 337 14.53 -7.90 -4.78
C ALA A 337 13.61 -7.83 -6.02
N TRP A 338 13.93 -6.97 -6.99
CA TRP A 338 13.18 -6.88 -8.23
C TRP A 338 13.22 -8.17 -9.04
N ARG A 339 14.38 -8.84 -9.14
CA ARG A 339 14.49 -10.12 -9.87
C ARG A 339 13.54 -11.18 -9.32
N ILE A 340 13.42 -11.24 -8.00
CA ILE A 340 12.48 -12.11 -7.31
C ILE A 340 11.04 -11.67 -7.64
N MET A 341 10.73 -10.39 -7.42
CA MET A 341 9.36 -9.89 -7.62
C MET A 341 8.89 -10.00 -9.08
N GLU A 342 9.73 -9.69 -10.04
CA GLU A 342 9.45 -9.83 -11.47
C GLU A 342 9.05 -11.27 -11.80
N THR A 343 9.79 -12.24 -11.24
CA THR A 343 9.46 -13.66 -11.37
C THR A 343 8.08 -13.97 -10.75
N LEU A 344 7.83 -13.52 -9.50
CA LEU A 344 6.55 -13.77 -8.83
C LEU A 344 5.35 -13.15 -9.57
N LEU A 345 5.55 -11.94 -10.11
CA LEU A 345 4.50 -11.14 -10.75
C LEU A 345 4.16 -11.64 -12.15
N TYR A 346 5.13 -12.14 -12.91
CA TYR A 346 4.96 -12.44 -14.34
C TYR A 346 5.12 -13.91 -14.74
N GLN A 347 5.83 -14.73 -13.95
CA GLN A 347 6.08 -16.13 -14.32
C GLN A 347 5.18 -17.08 -13.52
N PRO A 348 4.57 -18.11 -14.13
CA PRO A 348 3.77 -19.08 -13.38
C PRO A 348 4.63 -19.86 -12.38
N ALA A 349 4.11 -20.10 -11.17
CA ALA A 349 4.86 -20.74 -10.08
C ALA A 349 5.49 -22.10 -10.42
N GLN A 350 4.87 -22.84 -11.33
CA GLN A 350 5.33 -24.15 -11.78
C GLN A 350 6.65 -24.12 -12.57
N HIS A 351 7.04 -22.95 -13.08
CA HIS A 351 8.22 -22.79 -13.94
C HIS A 351 9.40 -22.12 -13.23
N CYS A 352 9.24 -21.77 -11.95
CA CYS A 352 10.25 -20.99 -11.23
C CYS A 352 11.14 -21.88 -10.39
N SER A 353 12.45 -21.70 -10.54
CA SER A 353 13.44 -22.29 -9.65
C SER A 353 13.29 -21.71 -8.24
N GLN A 354 13.57 -22.54 -7.22
CA GLN A 354 13.63 -22.07 -5.84
C GLN A 354 14.67 -20.96 -5.67
N PHE A 355 14.28 -19.88 -5.01
CA PHE A 355 15.18 -18.81 -4.63
C PHE A 355 16.04 -19.21 -3.44
N GLN A 356 17.25 -18.67 -3.33
CA GLN A 356 18.12 -18.89 -2.17
C GLN A 356 17.43 -18.51 -0.86
N LEU A 357 16.63 -17.44 -0.90
CA LEU A 357 15.87 -16.95 0.23
C LEU A 357 14.95 -18.03 0.82
N GLU A 358 14.42 -18.93 0.01
CA GLU A 358 13.50 -20.00 0.47
C GLU A 358 14.20 -21.11 1.23
N ARG A 359 15.49 -21.33 0.95
CA ARG A 359 16.31 -22.36 1.59
C ARG A 359 16.93 -21.91 2.91
N THR A 360 16.84 -20.61 3.20
CA THR A 360 17.47 -20.01 4.37
C THR A 360 16.49 -20.02 5.53
N GLU A 361 16.90 -20.49 6.71
CA GLU A 361 16.02 -20.43 7.88
C GLU A 361 15.74 -18.98 8.28
N SER A 362 14.47 -18.68 8.62
CA SER A 362 14.04 -17.33 9.00
C SER A 362 14.86 -16.75 10.17
N ARG A 363 15.33 -17.60 11.09
CA ARG A 363 16.21 -17.20 12.21
C ARG A 363 17.55 -16.64 11.70
N CYS A 364 18.18 -17.31 10.74
CA CYS A 364 19.43 -16.87 10.14
C CYS A 364 19.27 -15.52 9.44
N ILE A 365 18.14 -15.29 8.74
CA ILE A 365 17.85 -13.99 8.10
C ILE A 365 17.84 -12.88 9.15
N LEU A 366 17.17 -13.10 10.28
CA LEU A 366 16.99 -12.10 11.34
C LEU A 366 18.28 -11.73 12.09
N GLU A 367 19.27 -12.62 12.10
CA GLU A 367 20.59 -12.40 12.72
C GLU A 367 21.43 -11.38 11.97
N HIS A 368 21.18 -11.19 10.67
CA HIS A 368 21.92 -10.21 9.90
C HIS A 368 21.40 -8.78 10.13
N PRO A 369 22.32 -7.81 10.33
CA PRO A 369 21.96 -6.41 10.40
C PRO A 369 21.55 -5.92 9.01
N LYS A 370 20.66 -4.95 9.00
CA LYS A 370 20.25 -4.16 7.86
C LYS A 370 21.47 -3.60 7.14
N ASN A 371 21.36 -3.51 5.81
CA ASN A 371 22.42 -3.04 4.91
C ASN A 371 23.65 -3.98 4.85
N SER A 372 23.65 -5.14 5.51
CA SER A 372 24.75 -6.10 5.38
C SER A 372 24.78 -6.76 4.00
N LEU A 373 25.99 -7.06 3.52
CA LEU A 373 26.20 -7.82 2.28
C LEU A 373 25.62 -9.24 2.36
N ASN A 374 25.56 -9.82 3.56
CA ASN A 374 24.95 -11.13 3.78
C ASN A 374 23.46 -11.11 3.42
N LEU A 375 22.71 -10.10 3.86
CA LEU A 375 21.31 -9.94 3.46
C LEU A 375 21.15 -9.74 1.95
N LEU A 376 22.04 -8.96 1.34
CA LEU A 376 22.01 -8.76 -0.11
C LEU A 376 22.29 -10.06 -0.87
N TYR A 377 23.20 -10.90 -0.36
CA TYR A 377 23.52 -12.20 -0.96
C TYR A 377 22.31 -13.14 -0.94
N LEU A 378 21.49 -13.12 0.11
CA LEU A 378 20.26 -13.92 0.18
C LEU A 378 19.21 -13.54 -0.87
N LEU A 379 19.28 -12.33 -1.43
CA LEU A 379 18.36 -11.83 -2.45
C LEU A 379 18.85 -12.05 -3.89
N LYS A 380 20.09 -12.50 -4.07
CA LYS A 380 20.68 -12.80 -5.38
C LYS A 380 20.44 -14.26 -5.75
#